data_AF-A0A258ERS3-F1
#
_entry.id   AF-A0A258ERS3-F1
#
_cell.length_a   1.000
_cell.length_b   1.000
_cell.length_c   1.000
_cell.angle_alpha   90.00
_cell.angle_beta   90.00
_cell.angle_gamma   90.00
#
_symmetry.space_group_name_H-M   'P 1'
#
loop_
_entity.id
_entity.type
_entity.pdbx_description
1 polymer ?
#
loop_
_entity_poly.entity_id
_entity_poly.type
_entity_poly.pdbx_seq_one_letter_code
_entity_poly.pdbx_strand_id
1 'polypeptide(L)'
;AGLATPLVLSVHTIVSFDFATSVIPGWHTTILPPYFVAGAIFSGFAMVNTLLIIMRKVSNLEDYITVQHIELMNIVIMITGSIVGCAYITELFVAWYSGVEYEQYAFLNRATGPYWWAYFLMMTCNVVSPQVMWSKKIRTNIMASFIISIVVNVGMWFERFVIIVTSLHRDYLPSSWTMFQPTFVDAGIYIGTIGFFFVLFLLYSRSFPVIAQAEVKTILKGSGDNYKREREQHGHNHSDNH
;
A
#
# COMPACT_ATOMS: atom_id res chain seq x y z
N ALA A 1 -2.78 -14.37 -16.34
CA ALA A 1 -3.32 -13.98 -15.03
C ALA A 1 -3.25 -15.12 -14.00
N GLY A 2 -3.84 -16.29 -14.27
CA GLY A 2 -3.98 -17.37 -13.26
C GLY A 2 -2.70 -17.91 -12.61
N LEU A 3 -1.55 -17.87 -13.29
CA LEU A 3 -0.25 -18.25 -12.70
C LEU A 3 0.43 -17.11 -11.92
N ALA A 4 0.16 -15.86 -12.29
CA ALA A 4 0.79 -14.70 -11.67
C ALA A 4 0.18 -14.41 -10.30
N THR A 5 -1.13 -14.65 -10.10
CA THR A 5 -1.78 -14.40 -8.81
C THR A 5 -1.19 -15.25 -7.67
N PRO A 6 -1.04 -16.59 -7.79
CA PRO A 6 -0.35 -17.39 -6.79
C PRO A 6 1.10 -16.96 -6.58
N LEU A 7 1.80 -16.56 -7.65
CA LEU A 7 3.19 -16.09 -7.58
C LEU A 7 3.32 -14.80 -6.76
N VAL A 8 2.43 -13.82 -6.96
CA VAL A 8 2.46 -12.56 -6.20
C VAL A 8 2.23 -12.82 -4.71
N LEU A 9 1.29 -13.73 -4.39
CA LEU A 9 1.03 -14.15 -3.01
C LEU A 9 2.23 -14.89 -2.40
N SER A 10 2.84 -15.81 -3.14
CA SER A 10 3.95 -16.63 -2.64
C SER A 10 5.22 -15.81 -2.45
N VAL A 11 5.57 -14.90 -3.36
CA VAL A 11 6.80 -14.10 -3.26
C VAL A 11 6.82 -13.24 -2.00
N HIS A 12 5.71 -12.53 -1.70
CA HIS A 12 5.64 -11.72 -0.49
C HIS A 12 5.50 -12.57 0.79
N THR A 13 4.89 -13.75 0.68
CA THR A 13 4.86 -14.73 1.78
C THR A 13 6.26 -15.26 2.10
N ILE A 14 7.10 -15.54 1.09
CA ILE A 14 8.48 -16.00 1.28
C ILE A 14 9.29 -14.92 1.99
N VAL A 15 9.21 -13.66 1.55
CA VAL A 15 9.87 -12.54 2.26
C VAL A 15 9.37 -12.40 3.69
N SER A 16 8.08 -12.66 3.93
CA SER A 16 7.54 -12.67 5.28
C SER A 16 8.06 -13.83 6.13
N PHE A 17 8.39 -14.98 5.54
CA PHE A 17 8.90 -16.14 6.27
C PHE A 17 10.29 -15.90 6.85
N ASP A 18 11.10 -15.02 6.25
CA ASP A 18 12.40 -14.60 6.80
C ASP A 18 12.26 -14.04 8.23
N PHE A 19 11.09 -13.47 8.56
CA PHE A 19 10.76 -12.98 9.90
C PHE A 19 9.91 -13.99 10.68
N ALA A 20 8.81 -14.47 10.07
CA ALA A 20 7.79 -15.28 10.75
C ALA A 20 8.32 -16.61 11.32
N THR A 21 9.35 -17.18 10.68
CA THR A 21 9.96 -18.46 11.11
C THR A 21 11.11 -18.27 12.09
N SER A 22 11.47 -17.03 12.40
CA SER A 22 12.44 -16.70 13.44
C SER A 22 11.91 -17.05 14.83
N VAL A 23 12.80 -17.10 15.83
CA VAL A 23 12.46 -17.30 17.24
C VAL A 23 12.37 -15.97 18.01
N ILE A 24 12.51 -14.82 17.33
CA ILE A 24 12.57 -13.50 17.96
C ILE A 24 11.16 -13.03 18.36
N PRO A 25 10.97 -12.49 19.58
CA PRO A 25 9.67 -12.02 20.01
C PRO A 25 9.20 -10.82 19.17
N GLY A 26 7.93 -10.84 18.78
CA GLY A 26 7.34 -9.89 17.85
C GLY A 26 7.64 -10.15 16.36
N TRP A 27 8.44 -11.18 16.03
CA TRP A 27 8.59 -11.73 14.67
C TRP A 27 7.95 -13.12 14.55
N HIS A 28 8.06 -13.95 15.59
CA HIS A 28 7.50 -15.31 15.60
C HIS A 28 5.96 -15.28 15.66
N THR A 29 5.31 -15.08 14.52
CA THR A 29 3.84 -15.07 14.43
C THR A 29 3.34 -15.56 13.08
N THR A 30 2.20 -16.23 13.11
CA THR A 30 1.58 -16.90 11.96
C THR A 30 0.78 -15.95 11.08
N ILE A 31 0.51 -14.73 11.54
CA ILE A 31 -0.27 -13.73 10.79
C ILE A 31 0.58 -12.94 9.79
N LEU A 32 1.92 -12.91 9.93
CA LEU A 32 2.78 -12.09 9.07
C LEU A 32 2.62 -12.38 7.56
N PRO A 33 2.54 -13.64 7.09
CA PRO A 33 2.47 -13.88 5.65
C PRO A 33 1.27 -13.23 4.94
N PRO A 34 0.01 -13.46 5.34
CA PRO A 34 -1.13 -12.77 4.73
C PRO A 34 -1.12 -11.25 5.00
N TYR A 35 -0.59 -10.83 6.16
CA TYR A 35 -0.44 -9.42 6.51
C TYR A 35 0.55 -8.67 5.60
N PHE A 36 1.72 -9.23 5.32
CA PHE A 36 2.72 -8.64 4.44
C PHE A 36 2.22 -8.55 3.01
N VAL A 37 1.44 -9.55 2.55
CA VAL A 37 0.75 -9.51 1.26
C VAL A 37 -0.27 -8.36 1.22
N ALA A 38 -1.12 -8.21 2.24
CA ALA A 38 -2.09 -7.12 2.31
C ALA A 38 -1.40 -5.75 2.32
N GLY A 39 -0.32 -5.61 3.11
CA GLY A 39 0.52 -4.42 3.15
C GLY A 39 1.18 -4.11 1.79
N ALA A 40 1.65 -5.12 1.07
CA ALA A 40 2.25 -4.94 -0.26
C ALA A 40 1.25 -4.43 -1.29
N ILE A 41 0.00 -4.93 -1.26
CA ILE A 41 -1.08 -4.41 -2.10
C ILE A 41 -1.39 -2.97 -1.70
N PHE A 42 -1.50 -2.68 -0.41
CA PHE A 42 -1.79 -1.34 0.12
C PHE A 42 -0.74 -0.29 -0.32
N SER A 43 0.56 -0.55 -0.08
CA SER A 43 1.65 0.35 -0.52
C SER A 43 1.80 0.40 -2.04
N GLY A 44 1.64 -0.75 -2.71
CA GLY A 44 1.77 -0.85 -4.17
C GLY A 44 0.75 0.03 -4.88
N PHE A 45 -0.53 -0.08 -4.53
CA PHE A 45 -1.58 0.76 -5.10
C PHE A 45 -1.40 2.24 -4.74
N ALA A 46 -0.92 2.56 -3.54
CA ALA A 46 -0.58 3.93 -3.17
C ALA A 46 0.51 4.51 -4.09
N MET A 47 1.61 3.77 -4.31
CA MET A 47 2.67 4.21 -5.24
C MET A 47 2.15 4.38 -6.68
N VAL A 48 1.38 3.42 -7.18
CA VAL A 48 0.78 3.51 -8.53
C VAL A 48 -0.13 4.74 -8.63
N ASN A 49 -0.91 5.06 -7.60
CA ASN A 49 -1.79 6.23 -7.60
C ASN A 49 -0.98 7.54 -7.72
N THR A 50 0.13 7.66 -6.96
CA THR A 50 1.04 8.81 -7.04
C THR A 50 1.58 9.00 -8.47
N LEU A 51 2.05 7.92 -9.10
CA LEU A 51 2.61 7.97 -10.45
C LEU A 51 1.54 8.26 -11.51
N LEU A 52 0.37 7.64 -11.41
CA LEU A 52 -0.72 7.85 -12.36
C LEU A 52 -1.25 9.29 -12.32
N ILE A 53 -1.36 9.90 -11.14
CA ILE A 53 -1.82 11.29 -11.01
C ILE A 53 -0.83 12.25 -11.69
N ILE A 54 0.48 12.04 -11.52
CA ILE A 54 1.52 12.85 -12.18
C ILE A 54 1.50 12.60 -13.69
N MET A 55 1.50 11.33 -14.11
CA MET A 55 1.54 10.92 -15.52
C MET A 55 0.32 11.43 -16.30
N ARG A 56 -0.86 11.41 -15.65
CA ARG A 56 -2.12 11.96 -16.20
C ARG A 56 -1.94 13.40 -16.69
N LYS A 57 -1.23 14.24 -15.92
CA LYS A 57 -0.99 15.65 -16.25
C LYS A 57 0.19 15.85 -17.20
N VAL A 58 1.30 15.14 -17.00
CA VAL A 58 2.51 15.33 -17.81
C VAL A 58 2.33 14.84 -19.25
N SER A 59 1.61 13.73 -19.44
CA SER A 59 1.40 13.12 -20.76
C SER A 59 0.04 13.43 -21.38
N ASN A 60 -0.75 14.33 -20.77
CA ASN A 60 -2.08 14.72 -21.22
C ASN A 60 -3.04 13.53 -21.43
N LEU A 61 -2.99 12.53 -20.54
CA LEU A 61 -3.80 11.30 -20.62
C LEU A 61 -5.10 11.40 -19.80
N GLU A 62 -5.63 12.61 -19.68
CA GLU A 62 -6.77 12.93 -18.82
C GLU A 62 -8.07 12.22 -19.22
N ASP A 63 -8.25 12.00 -20.53
CA ASP A 63 -9.43 11.35 -21.11
C ASP A 63 -9.40 9.83 -20.94
N TYR A 64 -8.21 9.24 -20.78
CA TYR A 64 -8.04 7.80 -20.55
C TYR A 64 -8.05 7.47 -19.06
N ILE A 65 -7.28 8.21 -18.25
CA ILE A 65 -7.18 8.02 -16.80
C ILE A 65 -8.23 8.91 -16.15
N THR A 66 -9.47 8.43 -16.11
CA THR A 66 -10.59 9.18 -15.52
C THR A 66 -10.54 9.18 -13.99
N VAL A 67 -11.32 10.09 -13.36
CA VAL A 67 -11.48 10.14 -11.89
C VAL A 67 -12.00 8.81 -11.33
N GLN A 68 -12.76 8.05 -12.11
CA GLN A 68 -13.26 6.74 -11.71
C GLN A 68 -12.13 5.72 -11.48
N HIS A 69 -11.05 5.77 -12.28
CA HIS A 69 -9.89 4.91 -12.06
C HIS A 69 -9.22 5.22 -10.71
N ILE A 70 -9.06 6.50 -10.39
CA ILE A 70 -8.49 6.97 -9.12
C ILE A 70 -9.40 6.56 -7.95
N GLU A 71 -10.73 6.73 -8.09
CA GLU A 71 -11.68 6.32 -7.07
C GLU A 71 -11.62 4.81 -6.81
N LEU A 72 -11.59 3.98 -7.85
CA LEU A 72 -11.50 2.52 -7.72
C LEU A 72 -10.19 2.09 -7.04
N MET A 73 -9.07 2.72 -7.39
CA MET A 73 -7.80 2.48 -6.71
C MET A 73 -7.85 2.85 -5.23
N ASN A 74 -8.45 4.00 -4.91
CA ASN A 74 -8.63 4.42 -3.52
C ASN A 74 -9.53 3.45 -2.73
N ILE A 75 -10.54 2.84 -3.36
CA ILE A 75 -11.36 1.79 -2.72
C ILE A 75 -10.49 0.57 -2.38
N VAL A 76 -9.63 0.13 -3.31
CA VAL A 76 -8.72 -0.99 -3.05
C VAL A 76 -7.79 -0.67 -1.87
N ILE A 77 -7.18 0.53 -1.87
CA ILE A 77 -6.33 1.03 -0.77
C ILE A 77 -7.09 1.05 0.56
N MET A 78 -8.35 1.51 0.56
CA MET A 78 -9.19 1.55 1.76
C MET A 78 -9.47 0.15 2.32
N ILE A 79 -9.81 -0.81 1.45
CA ILE A 79 -10.10 -2.20 1.84
C ILE A 79 -8.84 -2.86 2.41
N THR A 80 -7.72 -2.79 1.69
CA THR A 80 -6.48 -3.44 2.12
C THR A 80 -5.89 -2.77 3.37
N GLY A 81 -5.97 -1.45 3.48
CA GLY A 81 -5.59 -0.72 4.70
C GLY A 81 -6.44 -1.11 5.91
N SER A 82 -7.72 -1.42 5.71
CA SER A 82 -8.58 -1.93 6.79
C SER A 82 -8.19 -3.35 7.22
N ILE A 83 -7.79 -4.22 6.27
CA ILE A 83 -7.26 -5.56 6.58
C ILE A 83 -5.96 -5.47 7.39
N VAL A 84 -5.05 -4.58 6.98
CA VAL A 84 -3.80 -4.28 7.72
C VAL A 84 -4.12 -3.78 9.14
N GLY A 85 -5.09 -2.87 9.28
CA GLY A 85 -5.57 -2.41 10.59
C GLY A 85 -6.10 -3.52 11.49
N CYS A 86 -6.88 -4.46 10.94
CA CYS A 86 -7.34 -5.64 11.67
C CYS A 86 -6.17 -6.53 12.12
N ALA A 87 -5.13 -6.68 11.30
CA ALA A 87 -3.95 -7.45 11.67
C ALA A 87 -3.21 -6.82 12.86
N TYR A 88 -3.03 -5.49 12.89
CA TYR A 88 -2.44 -4.80 14.04
C TYR A 88 -3.22 -5.04 15.33
N ILE A 89 -4.55 -4.94 15.29
CA ILE A 89 -5.40 -5.18 16.46
C ILE A 89 -5.26 -6.64 16.91
N THR A 90 -5.20 -7.57 15.96
CA THR A 90 -5.01 -9.00 16.25
C THR A 90 -3.66 -9.26 16.93
N GLU A 91 -2.58 -8.64 16.47
CA GLU A 91 -1.27 -8.74 17.10
C GLU A 91 -1.29 -8.21 18.53
N LEU A 92 -1.88 -7.03 18.76
CA LEU A 92 -2.01 -6.46 20.11
C LEU A 92 -2.85 -7.36 21.03
N PHE A 93 -3.94 -7.92 20.51
CA PHE A 93 -4.79 -8.85 21.24
C PHE A 93 -4.04 -10.13 21.61
N VAL A 94 -3.35 -10.76 20.65
CA VAL A 94 -2.60 -11.99 20.89
C VAL A 94 -1.42 -11.76 21.83
N ALA A 95 -0.71 -10.63 21.71
CA ALA A 95 0.38 -10.28 22.63
C ALA A 95 -0.13 -10.17 24.08
N TRP A 96 -1.27 -9.51 24.28
CA TRP A 96 -1.91 -9.43 25.60
C TRP A 96 -2.39 -10.81 26.08
N TYR A 97 -3.04 -11.58 25.20
CA TYR A 97 -3.62 -12.90 25.52
C TYR A 97 -2.59 -14.01 25.76
N SER A 98 -1.42 -13.94 25.10
CA SER A 98 -0.43 -15.02 25.06
C SER A 98 0.19 -15.35 26.43
N GLY A 99 0.18 -14.42 27.38
CA GLY A 99 0.81 -14.61 28.70
C GLY A 99 2.34 -14.75 28.69
N VAL A 100 3.00 -14.55 27.54
CA VAL A 100 4.46 -14.56 27.41
C VAL A 100 4.98 -13.14 27.63
N GLU A 101 5.73 -12.94 28.72
CA GLU A 101 6.24 -11.62 29.13
C GLU A 101 7.10 -10.95 28.05
N TYR A 102 7.88 -11.72 27.28
CA TYR A 102 8.72 -11.19 26.20
C TYR A 102 7.90 -10.60 25.04
N GLU A 103 6.78 -11.24 24.66
CA GLU A 103 5.87 -10.71 23.63
C GLU A 103 5.17 -9.45 24.13
N GLN A 104 4.67 -9.48 25.36
CA GLN A 104 4.04 -8.31 25.98
C GLN A 104 5.01 -7.12 26.06
N TYR A 105 6.26 -7.38 26.46
CA TYR A 105 7.31 -6.37 26.51
C TYR A 105 7.67 -5.84 25.12
N ALA A 106 7.74 -6.69 24.09
CA ALA A 106 8.05 -6.25 22.73
C ALA A 106 7.02 -5.23 22.21
N PHE A 107 5.72 -5.48 22.43
CA PHE A 107 4.66 -4.53 22.04
C PHE A 107 4.61 -3.30 22.95
N LEU A 108 4.91 -3.43 24.25
CA LEU A 108 5.03 -2.28 25.15
C LEU A 108 6.21 -1.37 24.75
N ASN A 109 7.33 -1.96 24.35
CA ASN A 109 8.51 -1.26 23.86
C ASN A 109 8.23 -0.53 22.53
N ARG A 110 7.43 -1.12 21.63
CA ARG A 110 6.95 -0.42 20.43
C ARG A 110 6.15 0.83 20.79
N ALA A 111 5.24 0.73 21.77
CA ALA A 111 4.35 1.83 22.14
C ALA A 111 5.04 2.93 22.98
N THR A 112 5.90 2.58 23.92
CA THR A 112 6.44 3.51 24.93
C THR A 112 7.96 3.59 24.98
N GLY A 113 8.65 2.76 24.19
CA GLY A 113 10.11 2.70 24.15
C GLY A 113 10.74 3.82 23.31
N PRO A 114 12.04 3.74 23.02
CA PRO A 114 12.79 4.82 22.37
C PRO A 114 12.38 5.09 20.91
N TYR A 115 11.69 4.13 20.27
CA TYR A 115 11.13 4.26 18.92
C TYR A 115 9.62 4.52 18.91
N TRP A 116 9.03 5.00 20.02
CA TRP A 116 7.59 5.29 20.12
C TRP A 116 7.09 6.16 18.96
N TRP A 117 7.85 7.19 18.58
CA TRP A 117 7.50 8.11 17.50
C TRP A 117 7.32 7.41 16.15
N ALA A 118 8.16 6.40 15.85
CA ALA A 118 8.07 5.62 14.62
C ALA A 118 6.83 4.73 14.62
N TYR A 119 6.52 4.10 15.76
CA TYR A 119 5.31 3.29 15.92
C TYR A 119 4.03 4.13 15.83
N PHE A 120 3.97 5.28 16.51
CA PHE A 120 2.81 6.17 16.44
C PHE A 120 2.60 6.75 15.05
N LEU A 121 3.69 7.12 14.36
CA LEU A 121 3.63 7.61 12.99
C LEU A 121 3.12 6.52 12.04
N MET A 122 3.66 5.30 12.14
CA MET A 122 3.19 4.13 11.40
C MET A 122 1.69 3.89 11.63
N MET A 123 1.26 3.77 12.89
CA MET A 123 -0.15 3.51 13.24
C MET A 123 -1.06 4.62 12.74
N THR A 124 -0.67 5.89 12.93
CA THR A 124 -1.47 7.02 12.47
C THR A 124 -1.59 7.03 10.95
N CYS A 125 -0.48 6.88 10.23
CA CYS A 125 -0.50 6.87 8.77
C CYS A 125 -1.28 5.68 8.21
N ASN A 126 -1.05 4.46 8.70
CA ASN A 126 -1.64 3.26 8.11
C ASN A 126 -3.09 3.03 8.56
N VAL A 127 -3.46 3.40 9.78
CA VAL A 127 -4.83 3.21 10.27
C VAL A 127 -5.71 4.40 9.90
N VAL A 128 -5.26 5.65 10.01
CA VAL A 128 -6.14 6.82 9.77
C VAL A 128 -6.34 7.08 8.28
N SER A 129 -5.28 7.04 7.47
CA SER A 129 -5.34 7.37 6.04
C SER A 129 -6.40 6.60 5.24
N PRO A 130 -6.52 5.26 5.35
CA PRO A 130 -7.56 4.53 4.63
C PRO A 130 -8.96 4.86 5.13
N GLN A 131 -9.15 5.19 6.42
CA GLN A 131 -10.49 5.50 6.94
C GLN A 131 -11.01 6.84 6.44
N VAL A 132 -10.12 7.79 6.12
CA VAL A 132 -10.52 9.06 5.49
C VAL A 132 -11.13 8.83 4.09
N MET A 133 -10.78 7.74 3.40
CA MET A 133 -11.30 7.37 2.07
C MET A 133 -12.74 6.84 2.06
N TRP A 134 -13.36 6.61 3.23
CA TRP A 134 -14.80 6.30 3.30
C TRP A 134 -15.65 7.47 2.79
N SER A 135 -15.19 8.70 3.01
CA SER A 135 -15.86 9.89 2.51
C SER A 135 -15.68 10.01 0.99
N LYS A 136 -16.79 9.87 0.25
CA LYS A 136 -16.80 10.03 -1.21
C LYS A 136 -16.19 11.35 -1.67
N LYS A 137 -16.42 12.45 -0.91
CA LYS A 137 -15.88 13.78 -1.23
C LYS A 137 -14.34 13.80 -1.26
N ILE A 138 -13.70 13.03 -0.39
CA ILE A 138 -12.23 12.95 -0.33
C ILE A 138 -11.73 11.97 -1.37
N ARG A 139 -12.41 10.83 -1.51
CA ARG A 139 -12.05 9.76 -2.44
C ARG A 139 -12.07 10.17 -3.91
N THR A 140 -12.98 11.07 -4.31
CA THR A 140 -13.06 11.59 -5.68
C THR A 140 -12.21 12.85 -5.91
N ASN A 141 -11.48 13.32 -4.89
CA ASN A 141 -10.59 14.47 -5.02
C ASN A 141 -9.17 14.00 -5.34
N ILE A 142 -8.68 14.36 -6.54
CA ILE A 142 -7.35 13.97 -7.03
C ILE A 142 -6.24 14.47 -6.12
N MET A 143 -6.32 15.72 -5.64
CA MET A 143 -5.29 16.30 -4.78
C MET A 143 -5.24 15.58 -3.43
N ALA A 144 -6.40 15.29 -2.84
CA ALA A 144 -6.46 14.55 -1.58
C ALA A 144 -5.93 13.12 -1.73
N SER A 145 -6.26 12.46 -2.85
CA SER A 145 -5.76 11.11 -3.18
C SER A 145 -4.24 11.08 -3.31
N PHE A 146 -3.64 12.10 -3.93
CA PHE A 146 -2.20 12.24 -4.08
C PHE A 146 -1.46 12.44 -2.75
N ILE A 147 -1.99 13.31 -1.88
CA ILE A 147 -1.40 13.52 -0.55
C ILE A 147 -1.49 12.23 0.26
N ILE A 148 -2.65 11.57 0.24
CA ILE A 148 -2.89 10.36 1.02
C ILE A 148 -2.04 9.20 0.52
N SER A 149 -1.80 9.07 -0.79
CA SER A 149 -0.93 8.02 -1.33
C SER A 149 0.53 8.18 -0.89
N ILE A 150 1.03 9.41 -0.75
CA ILE A 150 2.36 9.68 -0.19
C ILE A 150 2.40 9.30 1.30
N VAL A 151 1.40 9.72 2.08
CA VAL A 151 1.31 9.42 3.52
C VAL A 151 1.28 7.90 3.76
N VAL A 152 0.53 7.15 2.95
CA VAL A 152 0.49 5.68 3.02
C VAL A 152 1.87 5.07 2.77
N ASN A 153 2.59 5.51 1.73
CA ASN A 153 3.92 4.96 1.45
C ASN A 153 4.93 5.25 2.57
N VAL A 154 4.85 6.44 3.17
CA VAL A 154 5.66 6.78 4.35
C VAL A 154 5.31 5.87 5.53
N GLY A 155 4.03 5.68 5.82
CA GLY A 155 3.56 4.79 6.89
C GLY A 155 4.01 3.34 6.69
N MET A 156 3.93 2.83 5.47
CA MET A 156 4.36 1.47 5.12
C MET A 156 5.89 1.28 5.17
N TRP A 157 6.66 2.34 4.91
CA TRP A 157 8.10 2.30 5.16
C TRP A 157 8.39 2.20 6.67
N PHE A 158 7.71 3.00 7.48
CA PHE A 158 7.81 2.91 8.94
C PHE A 158 7.32 1.55 9.47
N GLU A 159 6.35 0.92 8.83
CA GLU A 159 5.91 -0.43 9.20
C GLU A 159 7.05 -1.45 9.15
N ARG A 160 7.81 -1.48 8.05
CA ARG A 160 8.95 -2.39 7.92
C ARG A 160 10.08 -2.01 8.86
N PHE A 161 10.35 -0.70 9.03
CA PHE A 161 11.34 -0.23 10.00
C PHE A 161 10.98 -0.65 11.44
N VAL A 162 9.73 -0.45 11.85
CA VAL A 162 9.25 -0.77 13.19
C VAL A 162 9.35 -2.27 13.43
N ILE A 163 8.82 -3.10 12.53
CA ILE A 163 8.87 -4.57 12.70
C ILE A 163 10.31 -5.02 12.88
N ILE A 164 11.24 -4.54 12.05
CA ILE A 164 12.64 -4.98 12.09
C ILE A 164 13.37 -4.43 13.31
N VAL A 165 13.44 -3.11 13.45
CA VAL A 165 14.33 -2.46 14.43
C VAL A 165 13.80 -2.62 15.86
N THR A 166 12.49 -2.46 16.08
CA THR A 166 11.93 -2.50 17.45
C THR A 166 11.95 -3.89 18.08
N SER A 167 11.95 -4.94 17.27
CA SER A 167 12.06 -6.33 17.73
C SER A 167 13.51 -6.80 17.89
N LEU A 168 14.49 -6.16 17.24
CA LEU A 168 15.90 -6.53 17.34
C LEU A 168 16.67 -5.75 18.42
N HIS A 169 16.38 -4.47 18.60
CA HIS A 169 17.15 -3.65 19.53
C HIS A 169 16.88 -3.98 21.02
N ARG A 170 15.75 -4.65 21.28
CA ARG A 170 15.32 -5.15 22.59
C ARG A 170 14.75 -6.55 22.41
N ASP A 171 15.55 -7.56 22.72
CA ASP A 171 15.19 -8.98 22.65
C ASP A 171 15.31 -9.63 24.04
N TYR A 172 15.55 -10.94 24.07
CA TYR A 172 15.65 -11.76 25.27
C TYR A 172 16.68 -11.29 26.31
N LEU A 173 17.84 -10.78 25.89
CA LEU A 173 18.96 -10.51 26.80
C LEU A 173 19.17 -9.01 27.00
N PRO A 174 18.95 -8.46 28.21
CA PRO A 174 19.18 -7.05 28.50
C PRO A 174 20.61 -6.57 28.25
N SER A 175 21.60 -7.46 28.33
CA SER A 175 23.01 -7.14 28.03
C SER A 175 23.27 -6.79 26.57
N SER A 176 22.42 -7.27 25.65
CA SER A 176 22.58 -7.08 24.21
C SER A 176 21.78 -5.89 23.68
N TRP A 177 21.09 -5.18 24.57
CA TRP A 177 20.22 -4.06 24.22
C TRP A 177 21.03 -2.88 23.68
N THR A 178 20.72 -2.49 22.45
CA THR A 178 21.42 -1.40 21.76
C THR A 178 20.46 -0.45 21.08
N MET A 179 20.97 0.58 20.41
CA MET A 179 20.21 1.51 19.60
C MET A 179 20.69 1.44 18.16
N PHE A 180 19.74 1.53 17.23
CA PHE A 180 20.02 1.66 15.80
C PHE A 180 19.98 3.14 15.40
N GLN A 181 21.07 3.62 14.84
CA GLN A 181 21.17 4.94 14.23
C GLN A 181 21.69 4.78 12.80
N PRO A 182 20.90 5.14 11.77
CA PRO A 182 21.35 5.04 10.39
C PRO A 182 22.46 6.07 10.13
N THR A 183 23.43 5.67 9.32
CA THR A 183 24.49 6.56 8.84
C THR A 183 24.04 7.31 7.59
N PHE A 184 24.81 8.34 7.20
CA PHE A 184 24.54 9.05 5.95
C PHE A 184 24.64 8.15 4.71
N VAL A 185 25.42 7.06 4.79
CA VAL A 185 25.56 6.09 3.70
C VAL A 185 24.27 5.28 3.52
N ASP A 186 23.63 4.87 4.61
CA ASP A 186 22.34 4.15 4.57
C ASP A 186 21.26 5.01 3.90
N ALA A 187 21.17 6.28 4.29
CA ALA A 187 20.27 7.24 3.67
C ALA A 187 20.62 7.51 2.20
N GLY A 188 21.91 7.64 1.88
CA GLY A 188 22.40 7.87 0.52
C GLY A 188 22.05 6.73 -0.43
N ILE A 189 22.20 5.48 0.02
CA ILE A 189 21.81 4.30 -0.77
C ILE A 189 20.29 4.28 -0.98
N TYR A 190 19.50 4.55 0.06
CA TYR A 190 18.04 4.60 -0.06
C TYR A 190 17.56 5.69 -1.02
N ILE A 191 18.12 6.90 -0.95
CA ILE A 191 17.82 7.97 -1.91
C ILE A 191 18.30 7.59 -3.32
N GLY A 192 19.45 6.91 -3.42
CA GLY A 192 19.98 6.39 -4.67
C GLY A 192 19.05 5.42 -5.37
N THR A 193 18.38 4.51 -4.63
CA THR A 193 17.41 3.57 -5.23
C THR A 193 16.14 4.29 -5.71
N ILE A 194 15.69 5.32 -4.99
CA ILE A 194 14.58 6.19 -5.44
C ILE A 194 14.96 6.88 -6.76
N GLY A 195 16.16 7.46 -6.83
CA GLY A 195 16.66 8.10 -8.05
C GLY A 195 16.76 7.11 -9.22
N PHE A 196 17.34 5.94 -8.98
CA PHE A 196 17.48 4.89 -9.99
C PHE A 196 16.11 4.39 -10.50
N PHE A 197 15.14 4.22 -9.60
CA PHE A 197 13.76 3.89 -9.97
C PHE A 197 13.17 4.94 -10.92
N PHE A 198 13.27 6.23 -10.58
CA PHE A 198 12.73 7.29 -11.44
C PHE A 198 13.47 7.40 -12.77
N VAL A 199 14.78 7.18 -12.82
CA VAL A 199 15.54 7.13 -14.09
C VAL A 199 14.97 6.05 -15.00
N LEU A 200 14.82 4.81 -14.51
CA LEU A 200 14.27 3.72 -15.31
C LEU A 200 12.81 3.94 -15.70
N PHE A 201 11.99 4.44 -14.77
CA PHE A 201 10.57 4.73 -15.02
C PHE A 201 10.39 5.83 -16.07
N LEU A 202 11.18 6.91 -16.00
CA LEU A 202 11.15 7.99 -16.99
C LEU A 202 11.61 7.50 -18.37
N LEU A 203 12.68 6.70 -18.43
CA LEU A 203 13.12 6.07 -19.69
C LEU A 203 12.04 5.19 -20.30
N TYR A 204 11.34 4.40 -19.47
CA TYR A 204 10.20 3.60 -19.90
C TYR A 204 9.07 4.48 -20.45
N SER A 205 8.68 5.52 -19.71
CA SER A 205 7.57 6.42 -20.08
C SER A 205 7.77 7.14 -21.42
N ARG A 206 9.03 7.35 -21.81
CA ARG A 206 9.40 8.02 -23.06
C ARG A 206 9.62 7.05 -24.23
N SER A 207 10.03 5.82 -23.96
CA SER A 207 10.45 4.86 -25.00
C SER A 207 9.36 3.86 -25.38
N PHE A 208 8.38 3.61 -24.50
CA PHE A 208 7.34 2.60 -24.70
C PHE A 208 5.94 3.22 -24.72
N PRO A 209 4.95 2.58 -25.38
CA PRO A 209 3.56 3.00 -25.31
C PRO A 209 3.01 2.72 -23.91
N VAL A 210 2.72 3.79 -23.16
CA VAL A 210 2.28 3.74 -21.76
C VAL A 210 0.85 3.22 -21.56
N ILE A 211 0.07 3.11 -22.63
CA ILE A 211 -1.30 2.55 -22.64
C ILE A 211 -1.34 1.36 -23.60
N ALA A 212 -1.90 0.24 -23.12
CA ALA A 212 -2.14 -0.95 -23.93
C ALA A 212 -3.24 -0.72 -24.98
N GLN A 213 -2.84 -0.33 -26.19
CA GLN A 213 -3.76 0.02 -27.29
C GLN A 213 -4.72 -1.12 -27.67
N ALA A 214 -4.27 -2.38 -27.60
CA ALA A 214 -5.08 -3.54 -27.95
C ALA A 214 -6.28 -3.71 -27.00
N GLU A 215 -6.07 -3.50 -25.70
CA GLU A 215 -7.12 -3.65 -24.69
C GLU A 215 -8.08 -2.45 -24.67
N VAL A 216 -7.56 -1.22 -24.81
CA VAL A 216 -8.42 -0.03 -24.83
C VAL A 216 -9.39 -0.08 -26.02
N LYS A 217 -8.94 -0.57 -27.19
CA LYS A 217 -9.80 -0.68 -28.38
C LYS A 217 -10.93 -1.68 -28.22
N THR A 218 -10.75 -2.77 -27.46
CA THR A 218 -11.83 -3.77 -27.25
C THR A 218 -12.92 -3.25 -26.32
N ILE A 219 -12.58 -2.42 -25.34
CA ILE A 219 -13.55 -1.85 -24.39
C ILE A 219 -14.24 -0.58 -24.90
N LEU A 220 -13.65 0.12 -25.88
CA LEU A 220 -14.15 1.43 -26.34
C LEU A 220 -15.60 1.36 -26.85
N LYS A 221 -15.92 0.31 -27.63
CA LYS A 221 -17.26 0.08 -28.17
C LYS A 221 -18.28 -0.25 -27.06
N GLY A 222 -17.83 -0.91 -26.00
CA GLY A 222 -18.66 -1.34 -24.88
C GLY A 222 -18.93 -0.24 -23.85
N SER A 223 -17.94 0.61 -23.57
CA SER A 223 -17.95 1.48 -22.39
C SER A 223 -17.68 2.96 -22.69
N GLY A 224 -17.42 3.34 -23.95
CA GLY A 224 -17.20 4.72 -24.35
C GLY A 224 -18.47 5.57 -24.29
N ASP A 225 -18.35 6.83 -23.87
CA ASP A 225 -19.49 7.72 -23.62
C ASP A 225 -20.36 7.95 -24.86
N ASN A 226 -19.77 8.00 -26.06
CA ASN A 226 -20.52 8.11 -27.31
C ASN A 226 -21.43 6.89 -27.53
N TYR A 227 -20.89 5.67 -27.41
CA TYR A 227 -21.66 4.44 -27.59
C TYR A 227 -22.68 4.17 -26.47
N LYS A 228 -22.48 4.76 -25.28
CA LYS A 228 -23.48 4.75 -24.21
C LYS A 228 -24.65 5.67 -24.55
N ARG A 229 -24.36 6.91 -24.96
CA ARG A 229 -25.38 7.89 -25.39
C ARG A 229 -26.21 7.39 -26.57
N GLU A 230 -25.58 6.76 -27.56
CA GLU A 230 -26.29 6.14 -28.69
C GLU A 230 -27.25 5.04 -28.23
N ARG A 231 -26.85 4.19 -27.26
CA ARG A 231 -27.71 3.15 -26.72
C ARG A 231 -28.87 3.70 -25.89
N GLU A 232 -28.64 4.76 -25.12
CA GLU A 232 -29.70 5.45 -24.37
C GLU A 232 -30.72 6.09 -25.31
N GLN A 233 -30.27 6.72 -26.40
CA GLN A 233 -31.15 7.32 -27.41
C GLN A 233 -31.95 6.27 -28.20
N HIS A 234 -31.31 5.17 -28.61
CA HIS A 234 -32.00 4.07 -29.30
C HIS A 234 -32.94 3.27 -28.39
N GLY A 235 -32.65 3.18 -27.09
CA GLY A 235 -33.52 2.54 -26.10
C GLY A 235 -34.80 3.33 -25.83
N HIS A 236 -34.74 4.67 -25.80
CA HIS A 236 -35.91 5.53 -25.60
C HIS A 236 -36.87 5.54 -26.81
N ASN A 237 -36.36 5.44 -28.04
CA ASN A 237 -37.23 5.39 -29.23
C ASN A 237 -38.10 4.13 -29.33
N HIS A 238 -37.81 3.08 -28.56
CA HIS A 238 -38.63 1.86 -28.51
C HIS A 238 -39.70 1.89 -27.41
N SER A 239 -39.57 2.73 -26.38
CA SER A 239 -40.55 2.84 -25.30
C SER A 239 -41.69 3.81 -25.59
N ASP A 240 -41.49 4.77 -26.50
CA ASP A 240 -42.50 5.80 -26.84
C ASP A 240 -43.47 5.39 -27.97
N ASN A 241 -43.37 4.14 -28.45
CA ASN A 241 -44.19 3.60 -29.54
C ASN A 241 -45.28 2.58 -29.09
N HIS A 242 -45.65 2.59 -27.81
CA HIS A 242 -46.76 1.78 -27.27
C HIS A 242 -47.74 2.61 -26.45
#